data_AF-A0A6J3M3S7-F1
#
_entry.id   AF-A0A6J3M3S7-F1
#
_cell.length_a   1.000
_cell.length_b   1.000
_cell.length_c   1.000
_cell.angle_alpha   90.00
_cell.angle_beta   90.00
_cell.angle_gamma   90.00
#
_symmetry.space_group_name_H-M   'P 1'
#
loop_
_entity.id
_entity.type
_entity.pdbx_description
1 polymer ?
#
loop_
_entity_poly.entity_id
_entity_poly.type
_entity_poly.pdbx_seq_one_letter_code
_entity_poly.pdbx_strand_id
1 'polypeptide(L)'
;MSSPTRPASHRSGQQTVIDKLDYHPGGRPLVASHEGNGESSGRHSQDISYAGSFFEEIVEGVIANDSERMKKEVLRYTGFFWAIIQCLGAGSITAFSLYGHLFFTDLKYSQLQVNGISITAELATYLPVPIWGYLCDRYGPGIPSVIAGSFFGVGYILAAFTYMSGPSVSAGGTGWPYWVMVIAFMFVGFGTACLYLAAVTTCAKNFGRGKYKGLALALPSAAFGLSGMWLSQVGSNLLFIRRPDGSKGDVDVYRFFLFLGCLLFASGIIGYFALRVIGEEELIEAAIEELEQSGLLTESAHFSSSLAIEASQQRGYGTVAQHEPDIGDEDEDGNQHKSGEQDARRLEERKTWLLNEETRLFLGDHTMWWLTAGFFFMTGPGECYINNLGTIIGTLYPPSSSAASPQGITTATTHISILAITSTLSRILSGVLTDLLAPTSSPHQHRRGPNSLANSLASLRDVARTEPKRRLEISRVAIMIFFALLLSIGCIILASGAIQGHAERFWVVSAFVGAGYGAAFSLTPIIVSVIWGIENFGTNWGIVATVPALGATIWGLIYSAVYQWATERGQRLGESPDGDTLCHGMMCYAPTFWAMTVTVWVACGMFLWAWRGPGGWVSRGVVV
;
A
#
# COMPACT_ATOMS: atom_id res chain seq x y z
N MET A 1 -66.51 -33.61 23.66
CA MET A 1 -67.59 -34.27 22.88
C MET A 1 -66.89 -35.13 21.84
N SER A 2 -66.65 -36.39 22.19
CA SER A 2 -67.52 -37.54 21.88
C SER A 2 -67.42 -37.96 20.40
N SER A 3 -66.67 -39.05 20.20
CA SER A 3 -66.87 -40.23 19.32
C SER A 3 -68.17 -40.31 18.48
N PRO A 4 -68.39 -41.36 17.65
CA PRO A 4 -67.52 -42.25 16.85
C PRO A 4 -68.10 -42.44 15.41
N THR A 5 -67.55 -43.31 14.56
CA THR A 5 -68.24 -44.49 13.97
C THR A 5 -67.42 -45.20 12.88
N ARG A 6 -67.38 -46.54 13.01
CA ARG A 6 -66.90 -47.64 12.13
C ARG A 6 -67.91 -47.92 10.97
N PRO A 7 -67.77 -48.95 10.08
CA PRO A 7 -66.65 -49.75 9.53
C PRO A 7 -66.79 -50.00 7.97
N ALA A 8 -66.14 -51.07 7.45
CA ALA A 8 -66.37 -51.81 6.17
C ALA A 8 -65.50 -51.37 4.95
N SER A 9 -64.44 -52.09 4.56
CA SER A 9 -64.33 -53.37 3.81
C SER A 9 -64.61 -53.27 2.31
N HIS A 10 -63.58 -53.39 1.45
CA HIS A 10 -63.53 -54.34 0.32
C HIS A 10 -62.17 -54.30 -0.41
N ARG A 11 -61.71 -55.49 -0.81
CA ARG A 11 -60.50 -55.81 -1.61
C ARG A 11 -60.58 -55.28 -3.04
N SER A 12 -59.46 -54.85 -3.63
CA SER A 12 -58.85 -55.45 -4.84
C SER A 12 -57.71 -54.58 -5.42
N GLY A 13 -56.73 -55.23 -6.05
CA GLY A 13 -56.04 -54.70 -7.22
C GLY A 13 -54.77 -53.86 -7.02
N GLN A 14 -53.61 -54.51 -7.22
CA GLN A 14 -52.32 -54.01 -7.71
C GLN A 14 -52.10 -52.49 -7.86
N GLN A 15 -51.08 -51.96 -7.16
CA GLN A 15 -50.14 -50.99 -7.75
C GLN A 15 -48.81 -50.94 -6.99
N THR A 16 -47.74 -51.01 -7.76
CA THR A 16 -46.32 -50.86 -7.42
C THR A 16 -45.98 -49.43 -7.01
N VAL A 17 -45.23 -49.22 -5.93
CA VAL A 17 -44.29 -48.09 -5.80
C VAL A 17 -43.04 -48.55 -5.04
N ILE A 18 -41.92 -48.21 -5.65
CA ILE A 18 -40.53 -48.55 -5.36
C ILE A 18 -40.04 -47.77 -4.14
N ASP A 19 -39.41 -48.46 -3.18
CA ASP A 19 -38.64 -47.83 -2.10
C ASP A 19 -37.13 -48.10 -2.30
N LYS A 20 -36.35 -47.17 -1.76
CA LYS A 20 -34.91 -46.84 -1.95
C LYS A 20 -33.93 -47.95 -2.39
N LEU A 21 -33.11 -47.59 -3.37
CA LEU A 21 -31.82 -48.21 -3.70
C LEU A 21 -30.77 -47.87 -2.62
N ASP A 22 -30.35 -48.86 -1.85
CA ASP A 22 -29.03 -48.85 -1.21
C ASP A 22 -28.04 -49.60 -2.12
N TYR A 23 -26.99 -48.89 -2.51
CA TYR A 23 -25.91 -49.36 -3.37
C TYR A 23 -24.84 -50.05 -2.52
N HIS A 24 -24.67 -51.37 -2.72
CA HIS A 24 -23.53 -52.14 -2.18
C HIS A 24 -22.57 -52.50 -3.33
N PRO A 25 -21.34 -51.97 -3.36
CA PRO A 25 -20.33 -52.43 -4.30
C PRO A 25 -19.57 -53.61 -3.69
N GLY A 26 -19.39 -54.68 -4.46
CA GLY A 26 -18.42 -55.72 -4.14
C GLY A 26 -18.93 -57.14 -4.34
N GLY A 27 -18.95 -57.58 -5.60
CA GLY A 27 -19.11 -58.98 -5.94
C GLY A 27 -17.96 -59.82 -5.37
N ARG A 28 -18.32 -60.91 -4.69
CA ARG A 28 -17.40 -61.98 -4.30
C ARG A 28 -16.97 -62.77 -5.54
N PRO A 29 -15.69 -63.11 -5.73
CA PRO A 29 -15.32 -64.21 -6.60
C PRO A 29 -15.59 -65.55 -5.90
N LEU A 30 -16.09 -66.50 -6.67
CA LEU A 30 -16.38 -67.88 -6.30
C LEU A 30 -15.10 -68.61 -5.87
N VAL A 31 -15.06 -69.11 -4.63
CA VAL A 31 -14.06 -70.10 -4.21
C VAL A 31 -14.63 -71.49 -4.46
N ALA A 32 -14.02 -72.21 -5.40
CA ALA A 32 -14.26 -73.62 -5.63
C ALA A 32 -13.68 -74.46 -4.49
N SER A 33 -14.43 -75.47 -4.08
CA SER A 33 -14.09 -76.49 -3.09
C SER A 33 -12.93 -77.38 -3.54
N HIS A 34 -11.92 -77.55 -2.70
CA HIS A 34 -11.10 -78.77 -2.69
C HIS A 34 -10.64 -79.11 -1.27
N GLU A 35 -11.04 -80.28 -0.79
CA GLU A 35 -10.53 -80.93 0.40
C GLU A 35 -9.10 -81.44 0.17
N GLY A 36 -8.25 -81.36 1.20
CA GLY A 36 -6.94 -82.00 1.25
C GLY A 36 -6.17 -81.68 2.53
N ASN A 37 -6.08 -82.65 3.43
CA ASN A 37 -5.23 -82.66 4.63
C ASN A 37 -3.74 -82.40 4.29
N GLY A 38 -3.01 -81.73 5.19
CA GLY A 38 -1.54 -81.78 5.19
C GLY A 38 -0.86 -80.63 5.93
N GLU A 39 0.14 -80.96 6.73
CA GLU A 39 0.87 -80.14 7.69
C GLU A 39 1.75 -79.02 7.10
N SER A 40 2.01 -78.00 7.92
CA SER A 40 3.17 -77.10 8.00
C SER A 40 3.88 -76.63 6.71
N SER A 41 3.90 -75.31 6.48
CA SER A 41 5.14 -74.53 6.29
C SER A 41 4.82 -73.05 6.14
N GLY A 42 5.65 -72.21 6.76
CA GLY A 42 5.46 -70.76 6.81
C GLY A 42 5.63 -70.09 5.44
N ARG A 43 4.74 -69.14 5.17
CA ARG A 43 4.97 -67.99 4.28
C ARG A 43 3.92 -66.93 4.63
N HIS A 44 4.37 -65.84 5.25
CA HIS A 44 3.60 -64.60 5.31
C HIS A 44 3.39 -64.11 3.87
N SER A 45 2.17 -64.17 3.33
CA SER A 45 1.84 -63.30 2.20
C SER A 45 1.69 -61.89 2.77
N GLN A 46 2.65 -61.03 2.44
CA GLN A 46 2.43 -59.59 2.49
C GLN A 46 1.58 -59.25 1.26
N ASP A 47 0.26 -59.40 1.39
CA ASP A 47 -0.66 -58.80 0.44
C ASP A 47 -0.71 -57.29 0.73
N ILE A 48 0.29 -56.57 0.21
CA ILE A 48 0.25 -55.11 0.11
C ILE A 48 -0.87 -54.79 -0.87
N SER A 49 -2.03 -54.40 -0.34
CA SER A 49 -3.15 -53.93 -1.14
C SER A 49 -2.70 -52.69 -1.94
N TYR A 50 -2.54 -52.85 -3.25
CA TYR A 50 -2.22 -51.77 -4.19
C TYR A 50 -3.18 -50.57 -4.07
N ALA A 51 -4.43 -50.82 -3.67
CA ALA A 51 -5.39 -49.76 -3.37
C ALA A 51 -5.03 -48.99 -2.08
N GLY A 52 -4.52 -49.67 -1.06
CA GLY A 52 -4.04 -49.06 0.19
C GLY A 52 -2.85 -48.14 -0.06
N SER A 53 -1.85 -48.59 -0.82
CA SER A 53 -0.69 -47.76 -1.16
C SER A 53 -1.06 -46.55 -2.03
N PHE A 54 -2.01 -46.70 -2.95
CA PHE A 54 -2.50 -45.58 -3.78
C PHE A 54 -3.27 -44.53 -2.97
N PHE A 55 -4.14 -44.95 -2.05
CA PHE A 55 -4.82 -44.01 -1.17
C PHE A 55 -3.86 -43.33 -0.19
N GLU A 56 -2.85 -44.05 0.30
CA GLU A 56 -1.82 -43.50 1.18
C GLU A 56 -0.95 -42.49 0.42
N GLU A 57 -0.57 -42.76 -0.83
CA GLU A 57 0.14 -41.81 -1.71
C GLU A 57 -0.70 -40.56 -2.02
N ILE A 58 -2.01 -40.70 -2.26
CA ILE A 58 -2.92 -39.55 -2.41
C ILE A 58 -3.03 -38.77 -1.10
N VAL A 59 -3.19 -39.45 0.04
CA VAL A 59 -3.31 -38.80 1.35
C VAL A 59 -2.02 -38.07 1.71
N GLU A 60 -0.86 -38.68 1.48
CA GLU A 60 0.45 -38.04 1.65
C GLU A 60 0.61 -36.84 0.70
N GLY A 61 0.20 -36.98 -0.56
CA GLY A 61 0.19 -35.87 -1.53
C GLY A 61 -0.74 -34.73 -1.12
N VAL A 62 -1.90 -35.03 -0.55
CA VAL A 62 -2.85 -34.03 -0.02
C VAL A 62 -2.27 -33.36 1.23
N ILE A 63 -1.70 -34.12 2.17
CA ILE A 63 -1.08 -33.59 3.39
C ILE A 63 0.14 -32.71 3.05
N ALA A 64 0.97 -33.14 2.10
CA ALA A 64 2.11 -32.36 1.62
C ALA A 64 1.66 -31.04 0.97
N ASN A 65 0.65 -31.09 0.10
CA ASN A 65 0.08 -29.90 -0.53
C ASN A 65 -0.56 -28.95 0.48
N ASP A 66 -1.28 -29.47 1.48
CA ASP A 66 -1.88 -28.66 2.55
C ASP A 66 -0.81 -28.03 3.45
N SER A 67 0.28 -28.74 3.74
CA SER A 67 1.43 -28.21 4.48
C SER A 67 2.10 -27.07 3.72
N GLU A 68 2.35 -27.24 2.42
CA GLU A 68 2.93 -26.18 1.57
C GLU A 68 2.00 -24.97 1.46
N ARG A 69 0.69 -25.19 1.33
CA ARG A 69 -0.30 -24.11 1.33
C ARG A 69 -0.31 -23.36 2.65
N MET A 70 -0.28 -24.07 3.79
CA MET A 70 -0.21 -23.47 5.12
C MET A 70 1.06 -22.65 5.29
N LYS A 71 2.22 -23.15 4.86
CA LYS A 71 3.50 -22.40 4.88
C LYS A 71 3.39 -21.12 4.06
N LYS A 72 2.85 -21.19 2.82
CA LYS A 72 2.62 -20.02 1.97
C LYS A 72 1.73 -18.98 2.67
N GLU A 73 0.64 -19.41 3.30
CA GLU A 73 -0.26 -18.50 4.04
C GLU A 73 0.41 -17.88 5.27
N VAL A 74 1.11 -18.67 6.09
CA VAL A 74 1.84 -18.15 7.26
C VAL A 74 2.86 -17.10 6.84
N LEU A 75 3.61 -17.35 5.76
CA LEU A 75 4.58 -16.38 5.23
C LEU A 75 3.87 -15.11 4.71
N ARG A 76 2.70 -15.23 4.07
CA ARG A 76 1.90 -14.08 3.59
C ARG A 76 1.48 -13.18 4.74
N TYR A 77 0.92 -13.75 5.80
CA TYR A 77 0.50 -12.99 6.99
C TYR A 77 1.68 -12.47 7.81
N THR A 78 2.80 -13.20 7.86
CA THR A 78 4.03 -12.72 8.50
C THR A 78 4.56 -11.48 7.79
N GLY A 79 4.63 -11.52 6.45
CA GLY A 79 5.02 -10.35 5.65
C GLY A 79 4.05 -9.19 5.80
N PHE A 80 2.75 -9.46 5.90
CA PHE A 80 1.73 -8.44 6.17
C PHE A 80 1.92 -7.73 7.53
N PHE A 81 2.06 -8.51 8.60
CA PHE A 81 2.25 -7.97 9.94
C PHE A 81 3.56 -7.18 10.03
N TRP A 82 4.62 -7.68 9.41
CA TRP A 82 5.89 -6.99 9.36
C TRP A 82 5.82 -5.69 8.55
N ALA A 83 5.09 -5.66 7.42
CA ALA A 83 4.85 -4.45 6.65
C ALA A 83 4.19 -3.35 7.49
N ILE A 84 3.22 -3.70 8.36
CA ILE A 84 2.59 -2.76 9.30
C ILE A 84 3.61 -2.23 10.31
N ILE A 85 4.43 -3.11 10.91
CA ILE A 85 5.48 -2.71 11.86
C ILE A 85 6.49 -1.76 11.19
N GLN A 86 6.93 -2.07 9.97
CA GLN A 86 7.86 -1.21 9.25
C GLN A 86 7.25 0.15 8.93
N CYS A 87 5.99 0.20 8.49
CA CYS A 87 5.30 1.47 8.28
C CYS A 87 5.11 2.29 9.57
N LEU A 88 4.89 1.63 10.72
CA LEU A 88 4.86 2.32 12.02
C LEU A 88 6.22 2.98 12.35
N GLY A 89 7.34 2.47 11.84
CA GLY A 89 8.65 3.09 11.97
C GLY A 89 8.99 4.09 10.86
N ALA A 90 8.58 3.81 9.62
CA ALA A 90 9.00 4.53 8.41
C ALA A 90 8.63 6.02 8.45
N GLY A 91 7.49 6.37 9.05
CA GLY A 91 7.04 7.76 9.19
C GLY A 91 7.69 8.51 10.37
N SER A 92 8.84 8.06 10.87
CA SER A 92 9.68 8.74 11.86
C SER A 92 10.02 10.19 11.51
N ILE A 93 10.05 10.55 10.22
CA ILE A 93 10.18 11.93 9.74
C ILE A 93 9.09 12.86 10.31
N THR A 94 7.87 12.35 10.57
CA THR A 94 6.77 13.14 11.15
C THR A 94 7.00 13.52 12.63
N ALA A 95 7.92 12.84 13.31
CA ALA A 95 8.37 13.20 14.65
C ALA A 95 9.27 14.45 14.67
N PHE A 96 9.56 15.07 13.51
CA PHE A 96 10.29 16.34 13.41
C PHE A 96 9.69 17.44 14.28
N SER A 97 8.36 17.45 14.46
CA SER A 97 7.67 18.39 15.36
C SER A 97 8.13 18.30 16.82
N LEU A 98 8.63 17.15 17.29
CA LEU A 98 9.10 16.96 18.66
C LEU A 98 10.43 17.67 18.92
N TYR A 99 11.37 17.59 17.98
CA TYR A 99 12.75 18.06 18.17
C TYR A 99 13.16 19.23 17.27
N GLY A 100 12.36 19.59 16.26
CA GLY A 100 12.72 20.61 15.28
C GLY A 100 12.95 21.99 15.90
N HIS A 101 12.23 22.31 16.99
CA HIS A 101 12.44 23.55 17.73
C HIS A 101 13.80 23.61 18.45
N LEU A 102 14.34 22.44 18.84
CA LEU A 102 15.63 22.34 19.52
C LEU A 102 16.81 22.68 18.60
N PHE A 103 16.62 22.62 17.27
CA PHE A 103 17.63 23.07 16.32
C PHE A 103 17.86 24.60 16.41
N PHE A 104 16.84 25.37 16.81
CA PHE A 104 16.97 26.80 17.09
C PHE A 104 17.75 27.05 18.38
N THR A 105 17.41 26.32 19.44
CA THR A 105 17.98 26.58 20.77
C THR A 105 19.39 26.02 20.92
N ASP A 106 19.63 24.80 20.44
CA ASP A 106 20.82 24.02 20.75
C ASP A 106 21.88 24.13 19.64
N LEU A 107 21.45 24.12 18.37
CA LEU A 107 22.35 24.23 17.21
C LEU A 107 22.47 25.67 16.67
N LYS A 108 21.62 26.58 17.16
CA LYS A 108 21.54 27.99 16.70
C LYS A 108 21.28 28.12 15.20
N TYR A 109 20.54 27.18 14.61
CA TYR A 109 20.13 27.28 13.22
C TYR A 109 19.09 28.39 13.02
N SER A 110 19.12 29.03 11.86
CA SER A 110 18.10 29.99 11.45
C SER A 110 16.81 29.28 11.00
N GLN A 111 15.69 30.02 10.97
CA GLN A 111 14.40 29.50 10.43
C GLN A 111 14.56 28.94 9.03
N LEU A 112 15.32 29.62 8.16
CA LEU A 112 15.58 29.17 6.79
C LEU A 112 16.34 27.83 6.78
N GLN A 113 17.30 27.64 7.68
CA GLN A 113 18.09 26.41 7.77
C GLN A 113 17.25 25.22 8.26
N VAL A 114 16.42 25.42 9.28
CA VAL A 114 15.54 24.35 9.79
C VAL A 114 14.48 23.98 8.75
N ASN A 115 13.86 24.96 8.10
CA ASN A 115 12.91 24.72 7.01
C ASN A 115 13.59 24.02 5.82
N GLY A 116 14.82 24.41 5.48
CA GLY A 116 15.61 23.77 4.42
C GLY A 116 15.89 22.29 4.68
N ILE A 117 16.10 21.89 5.94
CA ILE A 117 16.22 20.48 6.34
C ILE A 117 14.90 19.73 6.08
N SER A 118 13.76 20.29 6.52
CA SER A 118 12.43 19.67 6.29
C SER A 118 12.13 19.49 4.81
N ILE A 119 12.30 20.55 4.02
CA ILE A 119 12.04 20.54 2.56
C ILE A 119 12.94 19.52 1.87
N THR A 120 14.22 19.45 2.23
CA THR A 120 15.13 18.46 1.63
C THR A 120 14.69 17.04 1.95
N ALA A 121 14.27 16.77 3.19
CA ALA A 121 13.77 15.46 3.59
C ALA A 121 12.47 15.08 2.87
N GLU A 122 11.55 16.04 2.69
CA GLU A 122 10.30 15.86 1.92
C GLU A 122 10.59 15.57 0.44
N LEU A 123 11.47 16.34 -0.21
CA LEU A 123 11.87 16.11 -1.60
C LEU A 123 12.55 14.74 -1.77
N ALA A 124 13.42 14.36 -0.84
CA ALA A 124 14.04 13.04 -0.81
C ALA A 124 13.02 11.91 -0.60
N THR A 125 11.91 12.19 0.09
CA THR A 125 10.83 11.21 0.29
C THR A 125 10.01 10.98 -0.98
N TYR A 126 9.76 12.01 -1.78
CA TYR A 126 8.80 11.93 -2.90
C TYR A 126 9.43 11.78 -4.29
N LEU A 127 10.56 12.42 -4.57
CA LEU A 127 11.17 12.38 -5.91
C LEU A 127 11.66 10.99 -6.37
N PRO A 128 12.33 10.17 -5.53
CA PRO A 128 12.88 8.89 -5.97
C PRO A 128 11.88 7.72 -5.83
N VAL A 129 10.62 7.97 -5.45
CA VAL A 129 9.61 6.90 -5.27
C VAL A 129 9.47 6.00 -6.50
N PRO A 130 9.48 6.49 -7.76
CA PRO A 130 9.44 5.62 -8.94
C PRO A 130 10.62 4.66 -9.03
N ILE A 131 11.81 5.09 -8.61
CA ILE A 131 13.03 4.26 -8.60
C ILE A 131 12.88 3.12 -7.59
N TRP A 132 12.38 3.44 -6.40
CA TRP A 132 12.11 2.43 -5.38
C TRP A 132 10.99 1.48 -5.80
N GLY A 133 10.01 1.96 -6.57
CA GLY A 133 8.89 1.16 -7.08
C GLY A 133 9.37 0.14 -8.10
N TYR A 134 10.17 0.62 -9.05
CA TYR A 134 10.87 -0.22 -10.01
C TYR A 134 11.71 -1.30 -9.31
N LEU A 135 12.45 -0.93 -8.26
CA LEU A 135 13.26 -1.87 -7.51
C LEU A 135 12.41 -2.94 -6.80
N CYS A 136 11.28 -2.56 -6.20
CA CYS A 136 10.34 -3.48 -5.56
C CYS A 136 9.72 -4.46 -6.56
N ASP A 137 9.37 -3.99 -7.76
CA ASP A 137 8.73 -4.85 -8.75
C ASP A 137 9.73 -5.80 -9.42
N ARG A 138 10.95 -5.33 -9.67
CA ARG A 138 11.97 -6.10 -10.38
C ARG A 138 12.65 -7.13 -9.49
N TYR A 139 13.19 -6.68 -8.36
CA TYR A 139 14.03 -7.49 -7.48
C TYR A 139 13.31 -7.95 -6.20
N GLY A 140 12.03 -7.62 -6.08
CA GLY A 140 11.23 -7.90 -4.89
C GLY A 140 11.41 -6.84 -3.79
N PRO A 141 10.48 -6.75 -2.84
CA PRO A 141 10.47 -5.72 -1.80
C PRO A 141 11.50 -5.92 -0.68
N GLY A 142 12.08 -7.11 -0.54
CA GLY A 142 13.09 -7.40 0.49
C GLY A 142 14.38 -6.59 0.35
N ILE A 143 14.94 -6.47 -0.86
CA ILE A 143 16.16 -5.68 -1.13
C ILE A 143 15.96 -4.18 -0.81
N PRO A 144 14.92 -3.52 -1.34
CA PRO A 144 14.53 -2.16 -0.93
C PRO A 144 14.45 -2.00 0.60
N SER A 145 13.93 -2.99 1.33
CA SER A 145 13.84 -2.93 2.80
C SER A 145 15.20 -2.78 3.50
N VAL A 146 16.23 -3.48 3.03
CA VAL A 146 17.60 -3.39 3.59
C VAL A 146 18.27 -2.08 3.21
N ILE A 147 18.08 -1.65 1.96
CA ILE A 147 18.58 -0.36 1.48
C ILE A 147 17.98 0.77 2.32
N ALA A 148 16.68 0.71 2.58
CA ALA A 148 15.97 1.66 3.43
C ALA A 148 16.49 1.65 4.88
N GLY A 149 16.68 0.46 5.47
CA GLY A 149 17.27 0.31 6.79
C GLY A 149 18.66 0.94 6.86
N SER A 150 19.49 0.74 5.83
CA SER A 150 20.82 1.33 5.71
C SER A 150 20.77 2.86 5.61
N PHE A 151 19.86 3.41 4.81
CA PHE A 151 19.63 4.85 4.73
C PHE A 151 19.17 5.45 6.05
N PHE A 152 18.25 4.80 6.76
CA PHE A 152 17.83 5.26 8.08
C PHE A 152 18.96 5.18 9.11
N GLY A 153 19.71 4.08 9.12
CA GLY A 153 20.87 3.89 10.00
C GLY A 153 21.89 5.01 9.79
N VAL A 154 22.36 5.19 8.55
CA VAL A 154 23.30 6.26 8.20
C VAL A 154 22.71 7.63 8.50
N GLY A 155 21.49 7.92 8.05
CA GLY A 155 20.84 9.21 8.21
C GLY A 155 20.66 9.63 9.67
N TYR A 156 20.01 8.80 10.49
CA TYR A 156 19.78 9.14 11.90
C TYR A 156 21.04 9.09 12.76
N ILE A 157 21.97 8.17 12.52
CA ILE A 157 23.23 8.14 13.27
C ILE A 157 24.08 9.38 12.92
N LEU A 158 24.14 9.75 11.64
CA LEU A 158 24.82 10.97 11.21
C LEU A 158 24.17 12.22 11.82
N ALA A 159 22.84 12.30 11.84
CA ALA A 159 22.11 13.37 12.51
C ALA A 159 22.40 13.42 14.02
N ALA A 160 22.51 12.25 14.68
CA ALA A 160 22.83 12.17 16.10
C ALA A 160 24.20 12.78 16.39
N PHE A 161 25.24 12.34 15.69
CA PHE A 161 26.60 12.87 15.89
C PHE A 161 26.71 14.35 15.50
N THR A 162 26.00 14.77 14.44
CA THR A 162 25.92 16.18 14.07
C THR A 162 25.30 17.01 15.19
N TYR A 163 24.21 16.54 15.79
CA TYR A 163 23.56 17.21 16.92
C TYR A 163 24.48 17.28 18.16
N MET A 164 25.13 16.17 18.50
CA MET A 164 26.06 16.10 19.63
C MET A 164 27.28 17.03 19.46
N SER A 165 27.70 17.28 18.23
CA SER A 165 28.83 18.18 17.93
C SER A 165 28.55 19.65 18.29
N GLY A 166 27.29 20.03 18.49
CA GLY A 166 26.87 21.38 18.88
C GLY A 166 26.76 22.36 17.69
N PRO A 167 26.72 23.68 17.97
CA PRO A 167 26.52 24.70 16.94
C PRO A 167 27.61 24.68 15.88
N SER A 168 27.22 24.89 14.61
CA SER A 168 28.15 24.94 13.48
C SER A 168 29.18 26.08 13.59
N VAL A 169 30.30 25.96 12.87
CA VAL A 169 31.32 27.02 12.76
C VAL A 169 30.74 28.36 12.28
N SER A 170 29.77 28.32 11.35
CA SER A 170 29.04 29.50 10.89
C SER A 170 28.17 30.19 11.96
N ALA A 171 27.79 29.46 13.01
CA ALA A 171 27.01 29.96 14.13
C ALA A 171 27.88 30.28 15.37
N GLY A 172 29.22 30.28 15.22
CA GLY A 172 30.17 30.58 16.30
C GLY A 172 30.51 29.39 17.20
N GLY A 173 30.16 28.16 16.81
CA GLY A 173 30.55 26.94 17.53
C GLY A 173 31.68 26.14 16.86
N THR A 174 31.96 24.95 17.38
CA THR A 174 32.96 24.00 16.85
C THR A 174 32.33 22.76 16.21
N GLY A 175 31.01 22.74 16.08
CA GLY A 175 30.24 21.63 15.56
C GLY A 175 30.32 21.51 14.04
N TRP A 176 29.74 20.44 13.53
CA TRP A 176 29.74 20.10 12.12
C TRP A 176 28.95 21.11 11.27
N PRO A 177 29.31 21.25 9.98
CA PRO A 177 28.67 22.22 9.11
C PRO A 177 27.21 21.82 8.80
N TYR A 178 26.36 22.83 8.58
CA TYR A 178 24.92 22.69 8.34
C TYR A 178 24.55 21.66 7.26
N TRP A 179 25.34 21.58 6.18
CA TRP A 179 25.07 20.65 5.07
C TRP A 179 25.10 19.18 5.50
N VAL A 180 25.81 18.82 6.58
CA VAL A 180 25.83 17.44 7.07
C VAL A 180 24.46 17.05 7.64
N MET A 181 23.78 17.97 8.34
CA MET A 181 22.42 17.76 8.80
C MET A 181 21.45 17.62 7.61
N VAL A 182 21.65 18.41 6.55
CA VAL A 182 20.84 18.32 5.32
C VAL A 182 21.01 16.95 4.65
N ILE A 183 22.25 16.45 4.52
CA ILE A 183 22.52 15.11 3.96
C ILE A 183 21.93 14.01 4.86
N ALA A 184 22.06 14.14 6.18
CA ALA A 184 21.48 13.19 7.12
C ALA A 184 19.97 13.03 6.92
N PHE A 185 19.25 14.15 6.82
CA PHE A 185 17.81 14.15 6.58
C PHE A 185 17.40 13.79 5.14
N MET A 186 18.27 13.99 4.16
CA MET A 186 18.09 13.45 2.81
C MET A 186 18.08 11.91 2.83
N PHE A 187 19.02 11.28 3.55
CA PHE A 187 19.03 9.83 3.74
C PHE A 187 17.81 9.33 4.51
N VAL A 188 17.35 10.06 5.54
CA VAL A 188 16.10 9.74 6.23
C VAL A 188 14.92 9.74 5.25
N GLY A 189 14.81 10.74 4.38
CA GLY A 189 13.77 10.80 3.34
C GLY A 189 13.83 9.63 2.36
N PHE A 190 15.02 9.28 1.86
CA PHE A 190 15.21 8.10 1.01
C PHE A 190 14.81 6.80 1.70
N GLY A 191 15.17 6.64 2.98
CA GLY A 191 14.77 5.50 3.81
C GLY A 191 13.25 5.42 3.96
N THR A 192 12.59 6.54 4.26
CA THR A 192 11.13 6.63 4.41
C THR A 192 10.40 6.18 3.14
N ALA A 193 10.78 6.72 1.98
CA ALA A 193 10.19 6.39 0.70
C ALA A 193 10.33 4.90 0.35
N CYS A 194 11.57 4.41 0.47
CA CYS A 194 11.94 3.06 0.09
C CYS A 194 11.26 2.01 0.99
N LEU A 195 11.22 2.25 2.31
CA LEU A 195 10.58 1.34 3.26
C LEU A 195 9.06 1.29 3.12
N TYR A 196 8.44 2.46 2.96
CA TYR A 196 7.00 2.56 2.74
C TYR A 196 6.58 1.78 1.48
N LEU A 197 7.31 1.97 0.38
CA LEU A 197 6.96 1.35 -0.89
C LEU A 197 7.20 -0.17 -0.89
N ALA A 198 8.26 -0.64 -0.22
CA ALA A 198 8.50 -2.06 0.00
C ALA A 198 7.33 -2.72 0.75
N ALA A 199 6.87 -2.09 1.83
CA ALA A 199 5.75 -2.57 2.64
C ALA A 199 4.44 -2.62 1.85
N VAL A 200 4.06 -1.51 1.20
CA VAL A 200 2.79 -1.43 0.45
C VAL A 200 2.79 -2.36 -0.76
N THR A 201 3.92 -2.47 -1.49
CA THR A 201 4.03 -3.39 -2.64
C THR A 201 3.92 -4.85 -2.21
N THR A 202 4.51 -5.21 -1.06
CA THR A 202 4.35 -6.56 -0.47
C THR A 202 2.88 -6.86 -0.20
N CYS A 203 2.16 -5.93 0.42
CA CYS A 203 0.73 -6.08 0.70
C CYS A 203 -0.11 -6.15 -0.59
N ALA A 204 0.21 -5.32 -1.58
CA ALA A 204 -0.45 -5.30 -2.89
C ALA A 204 -0.32 -6.65 -3.60
N LYS A 205 0.89 -7.19 -3.69
CA LYS A 205 1.16 -8.44 -4.41
C LYS A 205 0.65 -9.67 -3.67
N ASN A 206 0.72 -9.70 -2.33
CA ASN A 206 0.25 -10.84 -1.54
C ASN A 206 -1.28 -10.91 -1.38
N PHE A 207 -1.96 -9.76 -1.28
CA PHE A 207 -3.40 -9.71 -0.98
C PHE A 207 -4.25 -9.06 -2.08
N GLY A 208 -3.65 -8.57 -3.16
CA GLY A 208 -4.35 -7.84 -4.23
C GLY A 208 -5.39 -8.66 -5.01
N ARG A 209 -5.24 -9.99 -5.04
CA ARG A 209 -6.25 -10.92 -5.59
C ARG A 209 -7.32 -11.33 -4.58
N GLY A 210 -7.14 -10.98 -3.30
CA GLY A 210 -8.02 -11.37 -2.21
C GLY A 210 -9.26 -10.47 -2.07
N LYS A 211 -10.22 -10.95 -1.27
CA LYS A 211 -11.46 -10.22 -0.96
C LYS A 211 -11.23 -8.93 -0.16
N TYR A 212 -10.21 -8.90 0.70
CA TYR A 212 -9.93 -7.80 1.63
C TYR A 212 -8.72 -6.96 1.19
N LYS A 213 -8.58 -6.75 -0.13
CA LYS A 213 -7.42 -6.07 -0.71
C LYS A 213 -7.35 -4.58 -0.35
N GLY A 214 -8.49 -3.91 -0.20
CA GLY A 214 -8.58 -2.51 0.20
C GLY A 214 -8.04 -2.31 1.60
N LEU A 215 -8.45 -3.14 2.56
CA LEU A 215 -7.92 -3.12 3.93
C LEU A 215 -6.44 -3.49 3.97
N ALA A 216 -6.00 -4.48 3.20
CA ALA A 216 -4.60 -4.90 3.15
C ALA A 216 -3.65 -3.78 2.66
N LEU A 217 -4.10 -2.95 1.71
CA LEU A 217 -3.35 -1.78 1.25
C LEU A 217 -3.47 -0.58 2.20
N ALA A 218 -4.64 -0.40 2.83
CA ALA A 218 -4.90 0.73 3.71
C ALA A 218 -4.17 0.62 5.06
N LEU A 219 -4.02 -0.57 5.64
CA LEU A 219 -3.43 -0.75 6.97
C LEU A 219 -1.96 -0.31 7.10
N PRO A 220 -1.04 -0.68 6.20
CA PRO A 220 0.32 -0.15 6.21
C PRO A 220 0.35 1.38 6.06
N SER A 221 -0.50 1.95 5.22
CA SER A 221 -0.61 3.40 5.08
C SER A 221 -1.15 4.06 6.36
N ALA A 222 -2.13 3.45 7.03
CA ALA A 222 -2.64 3.92 8.33
C ALA A 222 -1.56 3.87 9.42
N ALA A 223 -0.80 2.77 9.49
CA ALA A 223 0.36 2.63 10.37
C ALA A 223 1.41 3.74 10.15
N PHE A 224 1.69 4.07 8.89
CA PHE A 224 2.57 5.20 8.55
C PHE A 224 2.06 6.52 9.12
N GLY A 225 0.75 6.78 9.06
CA GLY A 225 0.14 8.00 9.63
C GLY A 225 0.22 8.09 11.16
N LEU A 226 0.24 6.96 11.86
CA LEU A 226 0.32 6.90 13.32
C LEU A 226 1.77 6.93 13.87
N SER A 227 2.75 6.66 13.01
CA SER A 227 4.17 6.55 13.34
C SER A 227 4.72 7.68 14.21
N GLY A 228 4.52 8.94 13.80
CA GLY A 228 5.03 10.11 14.52
C GLY A 228 4.50 10.23 15.93
N MET A 229 3.24 9.82 16.17
CA MET A 229 2.61 9.92 17.48
C MET A 229 3.29 8.99 18.49
N TRP A 230 3.40 7.70 18.18
CA TRP A 230 3.97 6.74 19.14
C TRP A 230 5.48 6.94 19.29
N LEU A 231 6.21 7.25 18.22
CA LEU A 231 7.64 7.58 18.28
C LEU A 231 7.87 8.82 19.15
N SER A 232 6.99 9.83 19.05
CA SER A 232 7.08 11.01 19.91
C SER A 232 6.76 10.71 21.37
N GLN A 233 5.86 9.75 21.66
CA GLN A 233 5.63 9.29 23.03
C GLN A 233 6.86 8.58 23.61
N VAL A 234 7.57 7.78 22.81
CA VAL A 234 8.84 7.16 23.21
C VAL A 234 9.90 8.22 23.46
N GLY A 235 10.10 9.15 22.52
CA GLY A 235 11.05 10.25 22.66
C GLY A 235 10.79 11.08 23.92
N SER A 236 9.55 11.56 24.09
CA SER A 236 9.20 12.45 25.20
C SER A 236 9.16 11.75 26.56
N ASN A 237 8.77 10.48 26.67
CA ASN A 237 8.60 9.81 27.97
C ASN A 237 9.78 8.93 28.38
N LEU A 238 10.52 8.35 27.44
CA LEU A 238 11.64 7.46 27.73
C LEU A 238 13.00 8.13 27.51
N LEU A 239 13.10 9.04 26.55
CA LEU A 239 14.36 9.61 26.09
C LEU A 239 14.41 11.13 26.32
N PHE A 240 14.20 11.56 27.57
CA PHE A 240 14.24 12.97 27.96
C PHE A 240 15.47 13.31 28.79
N ILE A 241 15.88 14.57 28.72
CA ILE A 241 16.95 15.11 29.57
C ILE A 241 16.36 15.42 30.95
N ARG A 242 16.96 14.87 32.01
CA ARG A 242 16.61 15.26 33.38
C ARG A 242 17.30 16.57 33.70
N ARG A 243 16.51 17.59 34.07
CA ARG A 243 17.07 18.87 34.54
C ARG A 243 17.79 18.65 35.88
N PRO A 244 18.73 19.53 36.26
CA PRO A 244 19.43 19.45 37.54
C PRO A 244 18.48 19.39 38.76
N ASP A 245 17.28 19.96 38.61
CA ASP A 245 16.18 19.95 39.60
C ASP A 245 15.39 18.62 39.67
N GLY A 246 15.74 17.61 38.89
CA GLY A 246 15.01 16.34 38.81
C GLY A 246 13.70 16.39 38.02
N SER A 247 13.30 17.58 37.53
CA SER A 247 12.14 17.76 36.66
C SER A 247 12.40 17.26 35.23
N LYS A 248 11.32 16.87 34.55
CA LYS A 248 11.34 16.40 33.16
C LYS A 248 11.69 17.56 32.23
N GLY A 249 12.85 17.47 31.57
CA GLY A 249 13.26 18.39 30.51
C GLY A 249 12.81 17.93 29.13
N ASP A 250 13.37 18.57 28.11
CA ASP A 250 13.08 18.29 26.71
C ASP A 250 13.67 16.95 26.25
N VAL A 251 13.33 16.52 25.03
CA VAL A 251 13.81 15.25 24.46
C VAL A 251 15.35 15.29 24.31
N ASP A 252 16.01 14.20 24.67
CA ASP A 252 17.42 13.97 24.35
C ASP A 252 17.52 13.58 22.88
N VAL A 253 17.72 14.59 22.01
CA VAL A 253 17.72 14.42 20.55
C VAL A 253 18.80 13.44 20.10
N TYR A 254 19.98 13.47 20.73
CA TYR A 254 21.06 12.54 20.41
C TYR A 254 20.64 11.09 20.63
N ARG A 255 20.12 10.77 21.82
CA ARG A 255 19.66 9.41 22.14
C ARG A 255 18.43 9.02 21.32
N PHE A 256 17.55 9.97 21.04
CA PHE A 256 16.37 9.74 20.20
C PHE A 256 16.76 9.38 18.77
N PHE A 257 17.71 10.08 18.16
CA PHE A 257 18.22 9.74 16.83
C PHE A 257 18.97 8.41 16.81
N LEU A 258 19.77 8.09 17.82
CA LEU A 258 20.37 6.74 17.93
C LEU A 258 19.31 5.65 18.02
N PHE A 259 18.26 5.86 18.81
CA PHE A 259 17.14 4.93 18.91
C PHE A 259 16.46 4.73 17.55
N LEU A 260 16.12 5.81 16.84
CA LEU A 260 15.50 5.72 15.51
C LEU A 260 16.41 5.02 14.49
N GLY A 261 17.69 5.37 14.46
CA GLY A 261 18.67 4.77 13.55
C GLY A 261 18.81 3.26 13.77
N CYS A 262 18.98 2.82 15.02
CA CYS A 262 19.10 1.40 15.35
C CYS A 262 17.79 0.63 15.10
N LEU A 263 16.65 1.20 15.50
CA LEU A 263 15.33 0.57 15.32
C LEU A 263 15.03 0.34 13.83
N LEU A 264 15.23 1.35 13.00
CA LEU A 264 14.89 1.30 11.58
C LEU A 264 15.91 0.51 10.75
N PHE A 265 17.19 0.53 11.15
CA PHE A 265 18.20 -0.34 10.57
C PHE A 265 17.87 -1.82 10.84
N ALA A 266 17.57 -2.17 12.10
CA ALA A 266 17.14 -3.51 12.46
C ALA A 266 15.84 -3.90 11.76
N SER A 267 14.87 -2.98 11.66
CA SER A 267 13.61 -3.27 10.99
C SER A 267 13.80 -3.57 9.50
N GLY A 268 14.68 -2.82 8.84
CA GLY A 268 15.03 -3.02 7.44
C GLY A 268 15.70 -4.38 7.16
N ILE A 269 16.61 -4.82 8.03
CA ILE A 269 17.26 -6.14 7.93
C ILE A 269 16.24 -7.27 8.08
N ILE A 270 15.39 -7.23 9.11
CA ILE A 270 14.33 -8.25 9.29
C ILE A 270 13.37 -8.19 8.10
N GLY A 271 13.11 -7.00 7.57
CA GLY A 271 12.28 -6.78 6.39
C GLY A 271 12.77 -7.48 5.13
N TYR A 272 14.08 -7.68 4.96
CA TYR A 272 14.63 -8.51 3.88
C TYR A 272 14.01 -9.91 3.82
N PHE A 273 13.87 -10.53 4.99
CA PHE A 273 13.39 -11.89 5.12
C PHE A 273 11.87 -11.95 5.21
N ALA A 274 11.25 -10.97 5.86
CA ALA A 274 9.81 -10.94 6.10
C ALA A 274 9.00 -10.39 4.92
N LEU A 275 9.49 -9.37 4.20
CA LEU A 275 8.81 -8.78 3.04
C LEU A 275 9.09 -9.59 1.78
N ARG A 276 8.46 -10.76 1.69
CA ARG A 276 8.50 -11.63 0.50
C ARG A 276 7.15 -11.67 -0.20
N VAL A 277 7.22 -11.62 -1.53
CA VAL A 277 6.05 -11.85 -2.40
C VAL A 277 5.91 -13.35 -2.60
N ILE A 278 4.72 -13.89 -2.31
CA ILE A 278 4.48 -15.34 -2.30
C ILE A 278 3.59 -15.73 -3.46
N GLY A 279 4.15 -16.51 -4.39
CA GLY A 279 3.51 -16.87 -5.65
C GLY A 279 3.68 -15.79 -6.71
N GLU A 280 4.83 -15.10 -6.76
CA GLU A 280 5.10 -14.10 -7.81
C GLU A 280 5.17 -14.75 -9.20
N GLU A 281 5.70 -15.97 -9.31
CA GLU A 281 5.80 -16.71 -10.57
C GLU A 281 4.42 -17.04 -11.13
N GLU A 282 3.54 -17.61 -10.30
CA GLU A 282 2.13 -17.86 -10.62
C GLU A 282 1.39 -16.56 -11.00
N LEU A 283 1.80 -15.43 -10.43
CA LEU A 283 1.24 -14.11 -10.75
C LEU A 283 1.67 -13.65 -12.15
N ILE A 284 2.96 -13.73 -12.45
CA ILE A 284 3.56 -13.31 -13.73
C ILE A 284 3.09 -14.21 -14.88
N GLU A 285 3.08 -15.53 -14.69
CA GLU A 285 2.70 -16.46 -15.77
C GLU A 285 1.23 -16.28 -16.17
N ALA A 286 0.32 -16.22 -15.18
CA ALA A 286 -1.09 -15.92 -15.42
C ALA A 286 -1.28 -14.55 -16.10
N ALA A 287 -0.38 -13.60 -15.82
CA ALA A 287 -0.43 -12.29 -16.44
C ALA A 287 -0.01 -12.29 -17.92
N ILE A 288 1.01 -13.08 -18.28
CA ILE A 288 1.49 -13.25 -19.65
C ILE A 288 0.43 -13.96 -20.49
N GLU A 289 -0.11 -15.08 -20.00
CA GLU A 289 -1.12 -15.88 -20.71
C GLU A 289 -2.35 -15.04 -21.09
N GLU A 290 -2.83 -14.16 -20.21
CA GLU A 290 -3.99 -13.31 -20.50
C GLU A 290 -3.64 -12.14 -21.45
N LEU A 291 -2.41 -11.62 -21.40
CA LEU A 291 -1.95 -10.61 -22.35
C LEU A 291 -1.91 -11.18 -23.79
N GLU A 292 -1.48 -12.43 -23.94
CA GLU A 292 -1.52 -13.17 -25.20
C GLU A 292 -2.96 -13.40 -25.68
N GLN A 293 -3.86 -13.85 -24.78
CA GLN A 293 -5.28 -14.07 -25.10
C GLN A 293 -6.03 -12.78 -25.48
N SER A 294 -5.58 -11.61 -25.02
CA SER A 294 -6.22 -10.32 -25.31
C SER A 294 -6.07 -9.86 -26.77
N GLY A 295 -5.17 -10.49 -27.55
CA GLY A 295 -4.89 -10.12 -28.94
C GLY A 295 -4.19 -8.77 -29.11
N LEU A 296 -3.80 -8.10 -28.01
CA LEU A 296 -2.95 -6.90 -28.03
C LEU A 296 -1.51 -7.21 -28.48
N LEU A 297 -1.12 -8.49 -28.50
CA LEU A 297 0.12 -8.98 -29.08
C LEU A 297 -0.10 -9.39 -30.53
N THR A 298 -0.12 -8.41 -31.43
CA THR A 298 0.22 -8.66 -32.83
C THR A 298 1.74 -8.62 -32.96
N GLU A 299 2.33 -9.76 -33.34
CA GLU A 299 3.70 -9.89 -33.86
C GLU A 299 4.85 -9.31 -33.02
N SER A 300 5.17 -9.91 -31.87
CA SER A 300 6.57 -9.85 -31.40
C SER A 300 7.30 -11.10 -31.91
N ALA A 301 8.09 -10.93 -32.97
CA ALA A 301 8.88 -11.97 -33.62
C ALA A 301 9.78 -12.77 -32.64
N HIS A 302 10.10 -12.18 -31.47
CA HIS A 302 10.88 -12.82 -30.41
C HIS A 302 10.22 -14.04 -29.75
N PHE A 303 8.89 -14.10 -29.66
CA PHE A 303 8.20 -15.22 -29.01
C PHE A 303 7.87 -16.35 -29.99
N SER A 304 7.67 -16.03 -31.27
CA SER A 304 7.49 -17.06 -32.31
C SER A 304 8.71 -17.98 -32.44
N SER A 305 9.93 -17.47 -32.21
CA SER A 305 11.13 -18.30 -32.17
C SER A 305 11.19 -19.21 -30.94
N SER A 306 10.77 -18.74 -29.76
CA SER A 306 10.78 -19.56 -28.54
C SER A 306 9.69 -20.62 -28.54
N LEU A 307 8.50 -20.32 -29.10
CA LEU A 307 7.42 -21.30 -29.28
C LEU A 307 7.66 -22.26 -30.45
N ALA A 308 8.34 -21.84 -31.52
CA ALA A 308 8.82 -22.77 -32.55
C ALA A 308 9.86 -23.75 -31.97
N ILE A 309 10.63 -23.31 -30.97
CA ILE A 309 11.55 -24.16 -30.21
C ILE A 309 10.78 -25.05 -29.22
N GLU A 310 9.79 -24.56 -28.47
CA GLU A 310 8.92 -25.39 -27.62
C GLU A 310 8.14 -26.44 -28.43
N ALA A 311 7.63 -26.09 -29.60
CA ALA A 311 6.99 -27.03 -30.52
C ALA A 311 7.98 -28.04 -31.14
N SER A 312 9.26 -27.69 -31.23
CA SER A 312 10.33 -28.63 -31.61
C SER A 312 10.76 -29.54 -30.46
N GLN A 313 10.68 -29.07 -29.22
CA GLN A 313 11.14 -29.78 -28.02
C GLN A 313 10.05 -30.69 -27.42
N GLN A 314 8.77 -30.29 -27.48
CA GLN A 314 7.63 -31.18 -27.15
C GLN A 314 7.37 -32.25 -28.23
N ARG A 315 7.89 -32.10 -29.45
CA ARG A 315 7.86 -33.17 -30.48
C ARG A 315 8.93 -34.25 -30.27
N GLY A 316 9.74 -34.17 -29.21
CA GLY A 316 10.72 -35.20 -28.83
C GLY A 316 10.17 -36.33 -27.96
N TYR A 317 8.88 -36.35 -27.61
CA TYR A 317 8.29 -37.42 -26.81
C TYR A 317 7.89 -38.60 -27.72
N GLY A 318 8.85 -39.46 -28.10
CA GLY A 318 8.51 -40.72 -28.77
C GLY A 318 9.51 -41.37 -29.72
N THR A 319 10.76 -40.91 -29.83
CA THR A 319 11.79 -41.67 -30.58
C THR A 319 12.87 -42.15 -29.63
N VAL A 320 12.80 -43.43 -29.26
CA VAL A 320 13.92 -44.16 -28.66
C VAL A 320 15.05 -44.16 -29.69
N ALA A 321 15.98 -43.22 -29.57
CA ALA A 321 17.29 -43.38 -30.16
C ALA A 321 18.04 -44.39 -29.27
N GLN A 322 18.31 -45.58 -29.80
CA GLN A 322 19.25 -46.51 -29.19
C GLN A 322 20.61 -45.79 -29.10
N HIS A 323 20.99 -45.40 -27.89
CA HIS A 323 22.37 -45.08 -27.54
C HIS A 323 22.86 -46.16 -26.59
N GLU A 324 23.99 -46.76 -26.94
CA GLU A 324 24.69 -47.75 -26.13
C GLU A 324 25.02 -47.17 -24.74
N PRO A 325 25.00 -47.99 -23.68
CA PRO A 325 25.28 -47.50 -22.34
C PRO A 325 26.78 -47.35 -22.17
N ASP A 326 27.28 -46.11 -22.26
CA ASP A 326 28.61 -45.80 -21.74
C ASP A 326 28.48 -45.28 -20.31
N ILE A 327 29.25 -45.89 -19.42
CA ILE A 327 29.17 -45.73 -17.96
C ILE A 327 29.84 -44.41 -17.58
N GLY A 328 29.06 -43.48 -17.02
CA GLY A 328 29.55 -42.20 -16.49
C GLY A 328 28.50 -41.50 -15.62
N ASP A 329 28.36 -41.92 -14.37
CA ASP A 329 27.43 -41.37 -13.36
C ASP A 329 27.83 -39.98 -12.80
N GLU A 330 28.46 -39.11 -13.59
CA GLU A 330 28.90 -37.77 -13.12
C GLU A 330 28.18 -36.59 -13.83
N ASP A 331 27.33 -36.84 -14.83
CA ASP A 331 26.75 -35.77 -15.69
C ASP A 331 25.26 -35.44 -15.47
N GLU A 332 24.50 -36.21 -14.68
CA GLU A 332 23.06 -35.92 -14.45
C GLU A 332 22.83 -34.67 -13.58
N ASP A 333 23.60 -34.50 -12.50
CA ASP A 333 23.48 -33.35 -11.58
C ASP A 333 23.86 -32.02 -12.27
N GLY A 334 24.88 -32.07 -13.14
CA GLY A 334 25.33 -30.92 -13.93
C GLY A 334 24.33 -30.49 -15.00
N ASN A 335 23.55 -31.42 -15.54
CA ASN A 335 22.54 -31.12 -16.56
C ASN A 335 21.25 -30.57 -15.93
N GLN A 336 20.86 -31.08 -14.76
CA GLN A 336 19.69 -30.61 -14.01
C GLN A 336 19.89 -29.20 -13.44
N HIS A 337 21.10 -28.88 -12.94
CA HIS A 337 21.44 -27.53 -12.48
C HIS A 337 21.45 -26.51 -13.64
N LYS A 338 22.02 -26.88 -14.79
CA LYS A 338 22.01 -26.05 -16.01
C LYS A 338 20.61 -25.82 -16.55
N SER A 339 19.72 -26.81 -16.47
CA SER A 339 18.31 -26.64 -16.85
C SER A 339 17.60 -25.64 -15.95
N GLY A 340 17.76 -25.75 -14.62
CA GLY A 340 17.12 -24.84 -13.67
C GLY A 340 17.60 -23.40 -13.79
N GLU A 341 18.89 -23.18 -14.06
CA GLU A 341 19.46 -21.84 -14.26
C GLU A 341 18.96 -21.19 -15.55
N GLN A 342 18.80 -21.98 -16.63
CA GLN A 342 18.20 -21.50 -17.87
C GLN A 342 16.73 -21.13 -17.70
N ASP A 343 15.96 -21.92 -16.96
CA ASP A 343 14.54 -21.67 -16.73
C ASP A 343 14.33 -20.45 -15.83
N ALA A 344 15.15 -20.27 -14.80
CA ALA A 344 15.15 -19.06 -13.96
C ALA A 344 15.46 -17.80 -14.78
N ARG A 345 16.47 -17.88 -15.67
CA ARG A 345 16.82 -16.76 -16.56
C ARG A 345 15.70 -16.42 -17.53
N ARG A 346 15.05 -17.43 -18.13
CA ARG A 346 13.89 -17.23 -19.02
C ARG A 346 12.73 -16.57 -18.29
N LEU A 347 12.43 -17.02 -17.07
CA LEU A 347 11.40 -16.41 -16.24
C LEU A 347 11.72 -14.95 -15.92
N GLU A 348 12.97 -14.64 -15.59
CA GLU A 348 13.39 -13.27 -15.31
C GLU A 348 13.28 -12.36 -16.54
N GLU A 349 13.66 -12.85 -17.72
CA GLU A 349 13.52 -12.15 -19.00
C GLU A 349 12.05 -11.87 -19.32
N ARG A 350 11.18 -12.89 -19.21
CA ARG A 350 9.71 -12.78 -19.34
C ARG A 350 9.13 -11.77 -18.36
N LYS A 351 9.56 -11.81 -17.08
CA LYS A 351 9.17 -10.84 -16.05
C LYS A 351 9.51 -9.41 -16.46
N THR A 352 10.73 -9.15 -16.95
CA THR A 352 11.13 -7.76 -17.32
C THR A 352 10.36 -7.27 -18.51
N TRP A 353 10.16 -8.13 -19.50
CA TRP A 353 9.37 -7.78 -20.67
C TRP A 353 7.94 -7.40 -20.26
N LEU A 354 7.28 -8.23 -19.44
CA LEU A 354 5.93 -7.96 -18.95
C LEU A 354 5.86 -6.62 -18.20
N LEU A 355 6.76 -6.40 -17.24
CA LEU A 355 6.76 -5.18 -16.42
C LEU A 355 7.04 -3.92 -17.26
N ASN A 356 7.92 -4.00 -18.25
CA ASN A 356 8.20 -2.89 -19.16
C ASN A 356 6.98 -2.58 -20.04
N GLU A 357 6.29 -3.61 -20.53
CA GLU A 357 5.08 -3.45 -21.33
C GLU A 357 3.94 -2.86 -20.50
N GLU A 358 3.73 -3.35 -19.28
CA GLU A 358 2.76 -2.79 -18.33
C GLU A 358 3.06 -1.32 -18.00
N THR A 359 4.32 -0.96 -17.83
CA THR A 359 4.72 0.44 -17.64
C THR A 359 4.37 1.29 -18.86
N ARG A 360 4.60 0.76 -20.08
CA ARG A 360 4.27 1.44 -21.33
C ARG A 360 2.76 1.66 -21.47
N LEU A 361 1.96 0.64 -21.18
CA LEU A 361 0.50 0.70 -21.21
C LEU A 361 -0.03 1.68 -20.15
N PHE A 362 0.55 1.66 -18.95
CA PHE A 362 0.21 2.58 -17.86
C PHE A 362 0.46 4.04 -18.25
N LEU A 363 1.63 4.35 -18.80
CA LEU A 363 1.99 5.72 -19.23
C LEU A 363 1.19 6.18 -20.45
N GLY A 364 0.81 5.25 -21.34
CA GLY A 364 -0.03 5.51 -22.50
C GLY A 364 -1.52 5.71 -22.19
N ASP A 365 -2.00 5.28 -21.02
CA ASP A 365 -3.40 5.40 -20.64
C ASP A 365 -3.74 6.84 -20.22
N HIS A 366 -4.56 7.52 -21.02
CA HIS A 366 -5.02 8.89 -20.70
C HIS A 366 -5.76 8.98 -19.36
N THR A 367 -6.44 7.92 -18.91
CA THR A 367 -7.17 7.93 -17.63
C THR A 367 -6.24 7.95 -16.42
N MET A 368 -5.01 7.45 -16.57
CA MET A 368 -3.96 7.53 -15.55
C MET A 368 -3.59 8.99 -15.27
N TRP A 369 -3.42 9.80 -16.31
CA TRP A 369 -3.07 11.22 -16.18
C TRP A 369 -4.21 12.04 -15.56
N TRP A 370 -5.47 11.71 -15.85
CA TRP A 370 -6.62 12.34 -15.18
C TRP A 370 -6.70 11.99 -13.70
N LEU A 371 -6.47 10.72 -13.33
CA LEU A 371 -6.37 10.29 -11.94
C LEU A 371 -5.23 11.02 -11.22
N THR A 372 -4.06 11.07 -11.86
CA THR A 372 -2.84 11.70 -11.31
C THR A 372 -3.02 13.21 -11.14
N ALA A 373 -3.62 13.89 -12.11
CA ALA A 373 -3.95 15.31 -12.01
C ALA A 373 -5.02 15.58 -10.93
N GLY A 374 -6.03 14.71 -10.80
CA GLY A 374 -6.97 14.81 -9.68
C GLY A 374 -6.27 14.64 -8.33
N PHE A 375 -5.36 13.67 -8.22
CA PHE A 375 -4.57 13.44 -7.01
C PHE A 375 -3.66 14.64 -6.67
N PHE A 376 -3.04 15.27 -7.67
CA PHE A 376 -2.28 16.52 -7.53
C PHE A 376 -3.13 17.63 -6.89
N PHE A 377 -4.29 17.93 -7.49
CA PHE A 377 -5.14 19.02 -7.07
C PHE A 377 -5.83 18.75 -5.71
N MET A 378 -5.97 17.48 -5.33
CA MET A 378 -6.52 17.10 -4.03
C MET A 378 -5.46 17.10 -2.91
N THR A 379 -4.27 16.56 -3.17
CA THR A 379 -3.23 16.42 -2.12
C THR A 379 -2.42 17.69 -1.88
N GLY A 380 -2.20 18.52 -2.91
CA GLY A 380 -1.47 19.78 -2.78
C GLY A 380 -2.01 20.71 -1.67
N PRO A 381 -3.34 20.97 -1.61
CA PRO A 381 -3.96 21.70 -0.51
C PRO A 381 -3.71 21.08 0.88
N GLY A 382 -3.77 19.76 0.99
CA GLY A 382 -3.53 19.04 2.24
C GLY A 382 -2.08 19.19 2.72
N GLU A 383 -1.12 19.01 1.81
CA GLU A 383 0.31 19.21 2.11
C GLU A 383 0.62 20.65 2.50
N CYS A 384 0.07 21.62 1.75
CA CYS A 384 0.27 23.03 2.07
C CYS A 384 -0.32 23.40 3.44
N TYR A 385 -1.47 22.84 3.81
CA TYR A 385 -2.05 23.01 5.14
C TYR A 385 -1.14 22.44 6.23
N ILE A 386 -0.58 21.24 6.04
CA ILE A 386 0.35 20.60 6.99
C ILE A 386 1.61 21.46 7.17
N ASN A 387 2.22 21.89 6.06
CA ASN A 387 3.48 22.62 6.07
C ASN A 387 3.35 24.05 6.63
N ASN A 388 2.15 24.66 6.57
CA ASN A 388 1.89 26.02 7.04
C ASN A 388 0.99 26.07 8.27
N LEU A 389 0.78 24.94 8.96
CA LEU A 389 -0.15 24.86 10.08
C LEU A 389 0.18 25.85 11.21
N GLY A 390 1.48 26.01 11.52
CA GLY A 390 1.94 26.93 12.56
C GLY A 390 1.68 28.40 12.24
N THR A 391 1.93 28.82 11.00
CA THR A 391 1.69 30.20 10.55
C THR A 391 0.20 30.50 10.43
N ILE A 392 -0.62 29.53 9.99
CA ILE A 392 -2.09 29.65 9.97
C ILE A 392 -2.64 29.89 11.37
N ILE A 393 -2.24 29.07 12.36
CA ILE A 393 -2.70 29.25 13.75
C ILE A 393 -2.29 30.62 14.30
N GLY A 394 -1.07 31.07 13.97
CA GLY A 394 -0.59 32.39 14.36
C GLY A 394 -1.48 33.54 13.86
N THR A 395 -2.14 33.37 12.71
CA THR A 395 -3.03 34.41 12.15
C THR A 395 -4.39 34.53 12.85
N LEU A 396 -4.77 33.54 13.67
CA LEU A 396 -6.09 33.46 14.31
C LEU A 396 -6.19 34.27 15.61
N TYR A 397 -5.05 34.61 16.24
CA TYR A 397 -4.99 35.28 17.54
C TYR A 397 -4.56 36.74 17.40
N PRO A 398 -5.27 37.71 18.02
CA PRO A 398 -4.83 39.10 18.00
C PRO A 398 -3.52 39.30 18.79
N PRO A 399 -2.65 40.25 18.38
CA PRO A 399 -1.32 40.46 18.99
C PRO A 399 -1.34 40.73 20.51
N SER A 400 -2.42 41.34 21.01
CA SER A 400 -2.56 41.81 22.39
C SER A 400 -3.13 40.77 23.36
N SER A 401 -3.61 39.61 22.90
CA SER A 401 -4.15 38.54 23.78
C SER A 401 -3.11 37.49 24.18
N SER A 402 -1.89 37.52 23.62
CA SER A 402 -0.80 36.62 24.05
C SER A 402 -0.34 36.83 25.50
N ALA A 403 -0.73 37.95 26.13
CA ALA A 403 -0.40 38.29 27.52
C ALA A 403 -1.52 38.00 28.55
N ALA A 404 -2.74 37.65 28.11
CA ALA A 404 -3.88 37.45 29.02
C ALA A 404 -4.52 36.06 28.85
N SER A 405 -4.24 35.19 29.82
CA SER A 405 -4.81 33.85 30.10
C SER A 405 -4.32 32.63 29.27
N PRO A 406 -3.80 31.55 29.92
CA PRO A 406 -3.34 30.32 29.25
C PRO A 406 -4.44 29.29 28.92
N GLN A 407 -5.72 29.64 29.08
CA GLN A 407 -6.84 28.72 28.83
C GLN A 407 -7.45 29.01 27.45
N GLY A 408 -7.03 28.29 26.41
CA GLY A 408 -7.64 28.36 25.07
C GLY A 408 -6.68 28.53 23.89
N ILE A 409 -5.36 28.62 24.13
CA ILE A 409 -4.36 28.64 23.05
C ILE A 409 -4.17 27.21 22.55
N THR A 410 -4.67 26.93 21.35
CA THR A 410 -4.39 25.68 20.64
C THR A 410 -3.01 25.77 20.01
N THR A 411 -2.25 24.67 20.03
CA THR A 411 -0.88 24.64 19.52
C THR A 411 -0.80 23.83 18.23
N ALA A 412 0.17 24.14 17.37
CA ALA A 412 0.42 23.36 16.15
C ALA A 412 0.52 21.85 16.43
N THR A 413 1.19 21.46 17.52
CA THR A 413 1.34 20.06 17.96
C THR A 413 -0.01 19.35 18.20
N THR A 414 -0.99 20.04 18.80
CA THR A 414 -2.33 19.45 19.00
C THR A 414 -3.03 19.18 17.67
N HIS A 415 -2.92 20.10 16.70
CA HIS A 415 -3.54 19.95 15.38
C HIS A 415 -2.83 18.93 14.49
N ILE A 416 -1.51 18.81 14.59
CA ILE A 416 -0.75 17.71 13.95
C ILE A 416 -1.26 16.35 14.47
N SER A 417 -1.51 16.24 15.77
CA SER A 417 -2.02 15.01 16.38
C SER A 417 -3.45 14.69 15.92
N ILE A 418 -4.34 15.69 15.85
CA ILE A 418 -5.70 15.52 15.32
C ILE A 418 -5.67 15.09 13.85
N LEU A 419 -4.81 15.73 13.03
CA LEU A 419 -4.63 15.38 11.64
C LEU A 419 -4.14 13.94 11.47
N ALA A 420 -3.18 13.50 12.28
CA ALA A 420 -2.68 12.12 12.26
C ALA A 420 -3.77 11.11 12.62
N ILE A 421 -4.56 11.36 13.67
CA ILE A 421 -5.65 10.46 14.10
C ILE A 421 -6.75 10.37 13.03
N THR A 422 -7.20 11.51 12.52
CA THR A 422 -8.29 11.57 11.52
C THR A 422 -7.85 11.02 10.17
N SER A 423 -6.60 11.25 9.76
CA SER A 423 -5.97 10.61 8.60
C SER A 423 -5.88 9.09 8.77
N THR A 424 -5.48 8.60 9.94
CA THR A 424 -5.41 7.16 10.22
C THR A 424 -6.80 6.50 10.16
N LEU A 425 -7.80 7.11 10.81
CA LEU A 425 -9.18 6.62 10.80
C LEU A 425 -9.77 6.62 9.39
N SER A 426 -9.56 7.67 8.60
CA SER A 426 -10.04 7.76 7.22
C SER A 426 -9.36 6.74 6.30
N ARG A 427 -8.07 6.43 6.50
CA ARG A 427 -7.37 5.35 5.77
C ARG A 427 -8.01 3.99 6.03
N ILE A 428 -8.24 3.64 7.30
CA ILE A 428 -8.89 2.38 7.66
C ILE A 428 -10.33 2.34 7.14
N LEU A 429 -11.10 3.41 7.37
CA LEU A 429 -12.49 3.50 6.96
C LEU A 429 -12.64 3.39 5.44
N SER A 430 -11.84 4.13 4.67
CA SER A 430 -11.86 4.05 3.22
C SER A 430 -11.50 2.65 2.72
N GLY A 431 -10.45 2.01 3.27
CA GLY A 431 -10.11 0.62 2.94
C GLY A 431 -11.27 -0.35 3.19
N VAL A 432 -11.89 -0.30 4.36
CA VAL A 432 -13.05 -1.14 4.71
C VAL A 432 -14.25 -0.84 3.80
N LEU A 433 -14.55 0.42 3.52
CA LEU A 433 -15.64 0.80 2.62
C LEU A 433 -15.41 0.26 1.20
N THR A 434 -14.17 0.29 0.70
CA THR A 434 -13.85 -0.29 -0.60
C THR A 434 -14.01 -1.81 -0.65
N ASP A 435 -13.72 -2.52 0.44
CA ASP A 435 -13.88 -3.98 0.49
C ASP A 435 -15.35 -4.40 0.65
N LEU A 436 -16.17 -3.58 1.31
CA LEU A 436 -17.57 -3.90 1.59
C LEU A 436 -18.54 -3.45 0.49
N LEU A 437 -18.31 -2.27 -0.09
CA LEU A 437 -19.26 -1.60 -0.98
C LEU A 437 -18.83 -1.61 -2.43
N ALA A 438 -17.53 -1.73 -2.71
CA ALA A 438 -17.08 -1.62 -4.09
C ALA A 438 -17.28 -2.93 -4.84
N PRO A 439 -17.72 -2.87 -6.11
CA PRO A 439 -17.99 -4.06 -6.90
C PRO A 439 -16.71 -4.90 -7.05
N THR A 440 -16.87 -6.23 -6.97
CA THR A 440 -15.75 -7.16 -7.09
C THR A 440 -15.21 -7.12 -8.52
N SER A 441 -14.02 -6.55 -8.71
CA SER A 441 -13.32 -6.65 -9.99
C SER A 441 -12.95 -8.10 -10.24
N SER A 442 -13.28 -8.61 -11.43
CA SER A 442 -12.76 -9.91 -11.87
C SER A 442 -11.22 -9.79 -11.92
N PRO A 443 -10.46 -10.83 -11.49
CA PRO A 443 -9.02 -10.84 -11.71
C PRO A 443 -8.71 -10.49 -13.17
N HIS A 444 -7.76 -9.57 -13.38
CA HIS A 444 -7.23 -9.17 -14.70
C HIS A 444 -8.21 -8.49 -15.68
N GLN A 445 -9.33 -7.96 -15.18
CA GLN A 445 -10.31 -7.19 -15.97
C GLN A 445 -9.69 -6.01 -16.77
N HIS A 446 -8.55 -5.49 -16.34
CA HIS A 446 -7.76 -4.40 -16.94
C HIS A 446 -7.31 -4.69 -18.37
N ARG A 447 -7.10 -5.96 -18.69
CA ARG A 447 -6.53 -6.46 -19.95
C ARG A 447 -7.59 -6.92 -20.94
N ARG A 448 -8.87 -6.91 -20.54
CA ARG A 448 -9.98 -7.32 -21.42
C ARG A 448 -10.42 -6.14 -22.26
N GLY A 449 -10.04 -6.16 -23.54
CA GLY A 449 -10.62 -5.26 -24.53
C GLY A 449 -12.14 -5.47 -24.66
N PRO A 450 -12.91 -4.47 -25.17
CA PRO A 450 -14.36 -4.58 -25.34
C PRO A 450 -14.78 -5.76 -26.22
N ASN A 451 -13.88 -6.28 -27.07
CA ASN A 451 -14.13 -7.39 -27.99
C ASN A 451 -13.54 -8.75 -27.51
N SER A 452 -13.11 -8.86 -26.25
CA SER A 452 -12.52 -10.09 -25.73
C SER A 452 -13.54 -11.24 -25.65
N LEU A 453 -13.14 -12.43 -26.08
CA LEU A 453 -13.93 -13.67 -26.00
C LEU A 453 -14.31 -14.03 -24.54
N ALA A 454 -13.48 -13.61 -23.57
CA ALA A 454 -13.76 -13.76 -22.15
C ALA A 454 -14.91 -12.85 -21.66
N ASN A 455 -15.08 -11.65 -22.23
CA ASN A 455 -16.22 -10.77 -21.93
C ASN A 455 -17.53 -11.37 -22.48
N SER A 456 -17.47 -11.96 -23.68
CA SER A 456 -18.60 -12.72 -24.26
C SER A 456 -18.96 -13.94 -23.40
N LEU A 457 -17.98 -14.70 -22.92
CA LEU A 457 -18.21 -15.84 -22.00
C LEU A 457 -18.71 -15.40 -20.62
N ALA A 458 -18.21 -14.27 -20.09
CA ALA A 458 -18.68 -13.71 -18.83
C ALA A 458 -20.17 -13.31 -18.91
N SER A 459 -20.59 -12.68 -20.01
CA SER A 459 -22.01 -12.36 -20.23
C SER A 459 -22.93 -13.58 -20.30
N LEU A 460 -22.42 -14.73 -20.76
CA LEU A 460 -23.15 -16.00 -20.75
C LEU A 460 -23.18 -16.63 -19.35
N ARG A 461 -22.13 -16.44 -18.55
CA ARG A 461 -22.00 -16.98 -17.18
C ARG A 461 -22.92 -16.26 -16.19
N ASP A 462 -23.18 -14.96 -16.40
CA ASP A 462 -24.14 -14.18 -15.62
C ASP A 462 -25.60 -14.65 -15.79
N VAL A 463 -25.94 -15.29 -16.92
CA VAL A 463 -27.26 -15.92 -17.12
C VAL A 463 -27.38 -17.22 -16.30
N ALA A 464 -26.27 -17.88 -15.98
CA ALA A 464 -26.25 -19.19 -15.31
C ALA A 464 -26.14 -19.12 -13.78
N ARG A 465 -25.82 -17.96 -13.18
CA ARG A 465 -25.77 -17.76 -11.72
C ARG A 465 -26.80 -16.72 -11.28
N THR A 466 -28.00 -17.16 -10.95
CA THR A 466 -28.90 -16.43 -10.04
C THR A 466 -28.33 -16.46 -8.62
N GLU A 467 -27.26 -15.70 -8.38
CA GLU A 467 -26.83 -15.35 -7.02
C GLU A 467 -27.75 -14.25 -6.46
N PRO A 468 -28.06 -14.26 -5.15
CA PRO A 468 -28.94 -13.27 -4.55
C PRO A 468 -28.33 -11.87 -4.72
N LYS A 469 -29.09 -10.94 -5.33
CA LYS A 469 -28.72 -9.52 -5.52
C LYS A 469 -28.03 -8.97 -4.26
N ARG A 470 -26.71 -8.80 -4.32
CA ARG A 470 -25.99 -8.14 -3.24
C ARG A 470 -26.27 -6.64 -3.27
N ARG A 471 -26.18 -6.10 -2.04
CA ARG A 471 -26.51 -4.76 -1.55
C ARG A 471 -25.73 -3.67 -2.30
N LEU A 472 -26.31 -2.46 -2.33
CA LEU A 472 -25.72 -1.17 -2.73
C LEU A 472 -24.22 -1.22 -3.11
N GLU A 473 -23.94 -1.23 -4.41
CA GLU A 473 -22.57 -1.16 -4.95
C GLU A 473 -22.16 0.32 -5.15
N ILE A 474 -21.06 0.73 -4.51
CA ILE A 474 -20.51 2.09 -4.59
C ILE A 474 -19.08 2.03 -5.12
N SER A 475 -18.82 2.72 -6.23
CA SER A 475 -17.48 2.82 -6.83
C SER A 475 -16.44 3.38 -5.87
N ARG A 476 -15.17 2.88 -5.94
CA ARG A 476 -14.06 3.49 -5.17
C ARG A 476 -13.90 4.99 -5.49
N VAL A 477 -14.24 5.42 -6.71
CA VAL A 477 -14.19 6.83 -7.13
C VAL A 477 -15.21 7.69 -6.38
N ALA A 478 -16.41 7.17 -6.13
CA ALA A 478 -17.43 7.90 -5.36
C ALA A 478 -16.99 8.09 -3.91
N ILE A 479 -16.33 7.08 -3.32
CA ILE A 479 -15.73 7.19 -1.98
C ILE A 479 -14.61 8.24 -1.98
N MET A 480 -13.76 8.27 -3.00
CA MET A 480 -12.71 9.30 -3.15
C MET A 480 -13.31 10.71 -3.21
N ILE A 481 -14.35 10.91 -4.02
CA ILE A 481 -15.03 12.21 -4.16
C ILE A 481 -15.66 12.63 -2.83
N PHE A 482 -16.27 11.70 -2.08
CA PHE A 482 -16.81 12.01 -0.76
C PHE A 482 -15.74 12.58 0.18
N PHE A 483 -14.57 11.93 0.26
CA PHE A 483 -13.46 12.43 1.09
C PHE A 483 -12.82 13.71 0.55
N ALA A 484 -12.78 13.91 -0.77
CA ALA A 484 -12.35 15.17 -1.38
C ALA A 484 -13.29 16.32 -1.00
N LEU A 485 -14.61 16.08 -0.99
CA LEU A 485 -15.58 17.06 -0.53
C LEU A 485 -15.42 17.37 0.96
N LEU A 486 -15.12 16.38 1.81
CA LEU A 486 -14.79 16.63 3.22
C LEU A 486 -13.58 17.54 3.36
N LEU A 487 -12.50 17.32 2.60
CA LEU A 487 -11.34 18.21 2.60
C LEU A 487 -11.75 19.63 2.19
N SER A 488 -12.55 19.77 1.13
CA SER A 488 -13.03 21.07 0.65
C SER A 488 -13.87 21.80 1.69
N ILE A 489 -14.67 21.09 2.50
CA ILE A 489 -15.44 21.67 3.62
C ILE A 489 -14.48 22.24 4.67
N GLY A 490 -13.42 21.51 5.02
CA GLY A 490 -12.37 22.02 5.92
C GLY A 490 -11.74 23.33 5.40
N CYS A 491 -11.37 23.37 4.12
CA CYS A 491 -10.83 24.57 3.48
C CYS A 491 -11.83 25.73 3.46
N ILE A 492 -13.12 25.48 3.18
CA ILE A 492 -14.18 26.51 3.18
C ILE A 492 -14.41 27.07 4.59
N ILE A 493 -14.47 26.22 5.61
CA ILE A 493 -14.65 26.64 7.00
C ILE A 493 -13.52 27.59 7.40
N LEU A 494 -12.28 27.25 7.05
CA LEU A 494 -11.15 28.14 7.28
C LEU A 494 -11.28 29.43 6.47
N ALA A 495 -11.41 29.34 5.14
CA ALA A 495 -11.46 30.47 4.21
C ALA A 495 -12.59 31.48 4.48
N SER A 496 -13.71 31.01 5.03
CA SER A 496 -14.86 31.86 5.39
C SER A 496 -14.58 32.80 6.57
N GLY A 497 -13.50 32.58 7.32
CA GLY A 497 -13.21 33.34 8.53
C GLY A 497 -14.04 32.90 9.75
N ALA A 498 -14.85 31.84 9.65
CA ALA A 498 -15.70 31.34 10.74
C ALA A 498 -14.91 30.93 12.00
N ILE A 499 -13.61 30.64 11.85
CA ILE A 499 -12.70 30.25 12.94
C ILE A 499 -11.87 31.45 13.45
N GLN A 500 -11.93 32.62 12.80
CA GLN A 500 -11.18 33.79 13.24
C GLN A 500 -11.63 34.22 14.65
N GLY A 501 -10.68 34.38 15.57
CA GLY A 501 -10.95 34.67 16.97
C GLY A 501 -11.55 33.51 17.79
N HIS A 502 -11.83 32.36 17.17
CA HIS A 502 -12.39 31.16 17.81
C HIS A 502 -11.50 29.93 17.54
N ALA A 503 -10.22 30.06 17.85
CA ALA A 503 -9.22 29.04 17.56
C ALA A 503 -9.48 27.70 18.30
N GLU A 504 -10.29 27.69 19.35
CA GLU A 504 -10.75 26.46 20.01
C GLU A 504 -11.55 25.53 19.09
N ARG A 505 -12.10 26.05 17.98
CA ARG A 505 -12.86 25.29 16.98
C ARG A 505 -12.01 24.85 15.79
N PHE A 506 -10.73 25.24 15.74
CA PHE A 506 -9.86 24.93 14.60
C PHE A 506 -9.63 23.43 14.41
N TRP A 507 -9.87 22.60 15.44
CA TRP A 507 -9.81 21.13 15.32
C TRP A 507 -10.75 20.58 14.24
N VAL A 508 -11.87 21.26 13.95
CA VAL A 508 -12.82 20.88 12.90
C VAL A 508 -12.15 20.95 11.53
N VAL A 509 -11.37 22.01 11.27
CA VAL A 509 -10.62 22.17 10.03
C VAL A 509 -9.55 21.08 9.93
N SER A 510 -8.76 20.89 10.99
CA SER A 510 -7.72 19.85 11.07
C SER A 510 -8.28 18.46 10.80
N ALA A 511 -9.46 18.16 11.34
CA ALA A 511 -10.12 16.86 11.19
C ALA A 511 -10.63 16.62 9.76
N PHE A 512 -11.26 17.61 9.13
CA PHE A 512 -11.76 17.47 7.75
C PHE A 512 -10.62 17.38 6.73
N VAL A 513 -9.59 18.23 6.88
CA VAL A 513 -8.40 18.17 6.02
C VAL A 513 -7.67 16.84 6.21
N GLY A 514 -7.47 16.42 7.47
CA GLY A 514 -6.83 15.14 7.79
C GLY A 514 -7.59 13.93 7.23
N ALA A 515 -8.93 13.92 7.34
CA ALA A 515 -9.76 12.84 6.80
C ALA A 515 -9.68 12.74 5.28
N GLY A 516 -9.75 13.87 4.56
CA GLY A 516 -9.67 13.86 3.10
C GLY A 516 -8.28 13.51 2.58
N TYR A 517 -7.23 14.08 3.19
CA TYR A 517 -5.84 13.80 2.86
C TYR A 517 -5.49 12.33 3.13
N GLY A 518 -5.88 11.80 4.29
CA GLY A 518 -5.66 10.40 4.65
C GLY A 518 -6.29 9.44 3.66
N ALA A 519 -7.56 9.64 3.33
CA ALA A 519 -8.29 8.82 2.36
C ALA A 519 -7.71 8.91 0.93
N ALA A 520 -7.17 10.05 0.50
CA ALA A 520 -6.51 10.17 -0.80
C ALA A 520 -5.34 9.20 -0.95
N PHE A 521 -4.50 9.10 0.10
CA PHE A 521 -3.32 8.25 0.15
C PHE A 521 -3.61 6.76 0.39
N SER A 522 -4.83 6.37 0.75
CA SER A 522 -5.25 4.96 0.77
C SER A 522 -6.01 4.57 -0.49
N LEU A 523 -6.93 5.41 -0.96
CA LEU A 523 -7.80 5.08 -2.10
C LEU A 523 -7.06 5.11 -3.43
N THR A 524 -6.12 6.04 -3.64
CA THR A 524 -5.37 6.13 -4.91
C THR A 524 -4.57 4.86 -5.20
N PRO A 525 -3.73 4.32 -4.29
CA PRO A 525 -3.05 3.05 -4.55
C PRO A 525 -4.03 1.88 -4.71
N ILE A 526 -5.16 1.87 -4.00
CA ILE A 526 -6.20 0.85 -4.20
C ILE A 526 -6.79 0.95 -5.62
N ILE A 527 -7.07 2.15 -6.11
CA ILE A 527 -7.58 2.39 -7.47
C ILE A 527 -6.53 1.99 -8.50
N VAL A 528 -5.25 2.33 -8.28
CA VAL A 528 -4.15 1.96 -9.17
C VAL A 528 -4.03 0.44 -9.28
N SER A 529 -4.08 -0.29 -8.16
CA SER A 529 -4.01 -1.76 -8.16
C SER A 529 -5.21 -2.45 -8.80
N VAL A 530 -6.37 -1.79 -8.80
CA VAL A 530 -7.62 -2.30 -9.39
C VAL A 530 -7.73 -1.99 -10.88
N ILE A 531 -7.07 -0.97 -11.40
CA ILE A 531 -7.18 -0.58 -12.81
C ILE A 531 -6.02 -1.10 -13.63
N TRP A 532 -4.80 -1.09 -13.10
CA TRP A 532 -3.58 -1.47 -13.83
C TRP A 532 -2.89 -2.70 -13.24
N GLY A 533 -3.58 -3.45 -12.38
CA GLY A 533 -3.07 -4.69 -11.82
C GLY A 533 -2.06 -4.52 -10.68
N ILE A 534 -1.54 -5.66 -10.22
CA ILE A 534 -0.64 -5.75 -9.05
C ILE A 534 0.80 -6.17 -9.42
N GLU A 535 0.99 -6.61 -10.66
CA GLU A 535 2.24 -7.08 -11.26
C GLU A 535 3.34 -6.02 -11.15
N ASN A 536 3.03 -4.82 -11.66
CA ASN A 536 3.89 -3.63 -11.74
C ASN A 536 3.42 -2.51 -10.79
N PHE A 537 2.80 -2.91 -9.67
CA PHE A 537 2.14 -1.98 -8.76
C PHE A 537 3.11 -0.96 -8.15
N GLY A 538 4.30 -1.39 -7.73
CA GLY A 538 5.26 -0.52 -7.06
C GLY A 538 5.67 0.66 -7.95
N THR A 539 5.94 0.39 -9.22
CA THR A 539 6.31 1.36 -10.25
C THR A 539 5.13 2.28 -10.57
N ASN A 540 3.94 1.73 -10.82
CA ASN A 540 2.74 2.50 -11.16
C ASN A 540 2.34 3.45 -10.02
N TRP A 541 2.26 2.95 -8.78
CA TRP A 541 2.00 3.78 -7.62
C TRP A 541 3.12 4.79 -7.38
N GLY A 542 4.38 4.37 -7.56
CA GLY A 542 5.53 5.25 -7.36
C GLY A 542 5.53 6.47 -8.28
N ILE A 543 5.12 6.31 -9.55
CA ILE A 543 4.95 7.42 -10.50
C ILE A 543 3.84 8.39 -10.04
N VAL A 544 2.70 7.87 -9.60
CA VAL A 544 1.59 8.72 -9.12
C VAL A 544 1.97 9.43 -7.81
N ALA A 545 2.74 8.78 -6.94
CA ALA A 545 3.13 9.26 -5.64
C ALA A 545 4.22 10.37 -5.66
N THR A 546 4.81 10.72 -6.80
CA THR A 546 5.73 11.89 -6.89
C THR A 546 5.00 13.23 -6.82
N VAL A 547 3.74 13.23 -7.22
CA VAL A 547 2.94 14.42 -7.49
C VAL A 547 2.61 15.27 -6.25
N PRO A 548 2.38 14.71 -5.04
CA PRO A 548 2.17 15.49 -3.82
C PRO A 548 3.28 16.50 -3.53
N ALA A 549 4.56 16.17 -3.76
CA ALA A 549 5.67 17.11 -3.55
C ALA A 549 5.60 18.34 -4.47
N LEU A 550 5.21 18.12 -5.72
CA LEU A 550 4.97 19.22 -6.66
C LEU A 550 3.80 20.09 -6.18
N GLY A 551 2.72 19.46 -5.70
CA GLY A 551 1.54 20.15 -5.16
C GLY A 551 1.86 20.99 -3.93
N ALA A 552 2.61 20.42 -2.99
CA ALA A 552 3.08 21.08 -1.78
C ALA A 552 3.94 22.31 -2.09
N THR A 553 4.86 22.18 -3.06
CA THR A 553 5.75 23.28 -3.47
C THR A 553 4.95 24.43 -4.08
N ILE A 554 4.05 24.15 -5.01
CA ILE A 554 3.26 25.19 -5.70
C ILE A 554 2.37 25.93 -4.71
N TRP A 555 1.60 25.20 -3.90
CA TRP A 555 0.70 25.82 -2.94
C TRP A 555 1.43 26.49 -1.77
N GLY A 556 2.57 25.96 -1.34
CA GLY A 556 3.41 26.58 -0.31
C GLY A 556 3.95 27.94 -0.73
N LEU A 557 4.36 28.07 -2.00
CA LEU A 557 4.78 29.36 -2.57
C LEU A 557 3.60 30.34 -2.69
N ILE A 558 2.44 29.88 -3.17
CA ILE A 558 1.23 30.72 -3.27
C ILE A 558 0.80 31.21 -1.90
N TYR A 559 0.74 30.32 -0.90
CA TYR A 559 0.42 30.68 0.48
C TYR A 559 1.37 31.74 1.01
N SER A 560 2.68 31.52 0.86
CA SER A 560 3.71 32.45 1.32
C SER A 560 3.59 33.83 0.67
N ALA A 561 3.31 33.88 -0.64
CA ALA A 561 3.13 35.13 -1.37
C ALA A 561 1.88 35.90 -0.90
N VAL A 562 0.75 35.21 -0.69
CA VAL A 562 -0.49 35.81 -0.16
C VAL A 562 -0.29 36.31 1.27
N TYR A 563 0.41 35.54 2.10
CA TYR A 563 0.73 35.90 3.48
C TYR A 563 1.57 37.18 3.53
N GLN A 564 2.66 37.25 2.76
CA GLN A 564 3.53 38.43 2.68
C GLN A 564 2.79 39.66 2.15
N TRP A 565 1.99 39.49 1.08
CA TRP A 565 1.17 40.57 0.54
C TRP A 565 0.20 41.15 1.56
N ALA A 566 -0.43 40.27 2.38
CA ALA A 566 -1.33 40.70 3.43
C ALA A 566 -0.60 41.42 4.57
N THR A 567 0.60 40.96 4.97
CA THR A 567 1.45 41.66 5.96
C THR A 567 1.83 43.05 5.49
N GLU A 568 2.35 43.21 4.27
CA GLU A 568 2.74 44.52 3.72
C GLU A 568 1.56 45.49 3.65
N ARG A 569 0.37 44.96 3.31
CA ARG A 569 -0.86 45.76 3.27
C ARG A 569 -1.27 46.24 4.66
N GLY A 570 -1.19 45.38 5.68
CA GLY A 570 -1.49 45.74 7.08
C GLY A 570 -0.54 46.82 7.62
N GLN A 571 0.75 46.72 7.29
CA GLN A 571 1.75 47.74 7.62
C GLN A 571 1.44 49.09 6.96
N ARG A 572 1.09 49.10 5.66
CA ARG A 572 0.71 50.33 4.94
C ARG A 572 -0.54 51.02 5.49
N LEU A 573 -1.44 50.26 6.10
CA LEU A 573 -2.68 50.77 6.69
C LEU A 573 -2.50 51.24 8.14
N GLY A 574 -1.31 51.08 8.74
CA GLY A 574 -1.02 51.49 10.12
C GLY A 574 -1.72 50.64 11.18
N GLU A 575 -2.22 49.45 10.82
CA GLU A 575 -2.93 48.54 11.73
C GLU A 575 -1.99 47.62 12.53
N SER A 576 -0.69 47.63 12.20
CA SER A 576 0.34 46.84 12.88
C SER A 576 1.33 47.77 13.58
N PRO A 577 1.55 47.65 14.90
CA PRO A 577 2.61 48.38 15.59
C PRO A 577 3.96 48.01 14.97
N ASP A 578 4.86 49.00 14.84
CA ASP A 578 6.24 48.81 14.40
C ASP A 578 6.91 47.67 15.18
N GLY A 579 7.06 46.49 14.56
CA GLY A 579 7.82 45.37 15.12
C GLY A 579 7.20 43.98 14.96
N ASP A 580 5.89 43.85 14.74
CA ASP A 580 5.26 42.52 14.59
C ASP A 580 5.33 42.04 13.12
N THR A 581 6.21 41.08 12.84
CA THR A 581 6.37 40.42 11.54
C THR A 581 5.24 39.43 11.18
N LEU A 582 4.25 39.22 12.06
CA LEU A 582 3.23 38.19 11.89
C LEU A 582 1.97 38.76 11.21
N CYS A 583 1.52 38.13 10.12
CA CYS A 583 0.24 38.47 9.49
C CYS A 583 -0.92 38.04 10.39
N HIS A 584 -1.86 38.95 10.66
CA HIS A 584 -3.07 38.67 11.44
C HIS A 584 -4.34 38.90 10.61
N GLY A 585 -5.34 38.05 10.81
CA GLY A 585 -6.64 38.20 10.17
C GLY A 585 -6.86 37.30 8.96
N MET A 586 -8.11 37.26 8.52
CA MET A 586 -8.56 36.38 7.43
C MET A 586 -7.82 36.62 6.11
N MET A 587 -7.34 37.84 5.86
CA MET A 587 -6.68 38.21 4.61
C MET A 587 -5.36 37.46 4.38
N CYS A 588 -4.73 36.98 5.44
CA CYS A 588 -3.45 36.28 5.40
C CYS A 588 -3.55 34.87 4.79
N TYR A 589 -4.74 34.27 4.81
CA TYR A 589 -4.92 32.87 4.41
C TYR A 589 -6.17 32.65 3.53
N ALA A 590 -7.23 33.44 3.69
CA ALA A 590 -8.52 33.19 3.02
C ALA A 590 -8.42 33.11 1.49
N PRO A 591 -7.69 34.00 0.78
CA PRO A 591 -7.57 33.88 -0.69
C PRO A 591 -6.95 32.55 -1.12
N THR A 592 -5.92 32.11 -0.41
CA THR A 592 -5.24 30.84 -0.66
C THR A 592 -6.18 29.66 -0.44
N PHE A 593 -6.90 29.62 0.68
CA PHE A 593 -7.81 28.52 0.99
C PHE A 593 -9.05 28.48 0.08
N TRP A 594 -9.54 29.63 -0.39
CA TRP A 594 -10.56 29.66 -1.44
C TRP A 594 -10.07 29.07 -2.75
N ALA A 595 -8.86 29.44 -3.18
CA ALA A 595 -8.26 28.89 -4.39
C ALA A 595 -8.01 27.38 -4.27
N MET A 596 -7.58 26.91 -3.10
CA MET A 596 -7.43 25.48 -2.79
C MET A 596 -8.76 24.73 -2.88
N THR A 597 -9.84 25.28 -2.31
CA THR A 597 -11.18 24.68 -2.43
C THR A 597 -11.58 24.49 -3.88
N VAL A 598 -11.37 25.50 -4.73
CA VAL A 598 -11.67 25.40 -6.16
C VAL A 598 -10.85 24.29 -6.81
N THR A 599 -9.56 24.15 -6.49
CA THR A 599 -8.76 23.05 -7.05
C THR A 599 -9.23 21.67 -6.60
N VAL A 600 -9.72 21.52 -5.37
CA VAL A 600 -10.29 20.24 -4.91
C VAL A 600 -11.57 19.91 -5.69
N TRP A 601 -12.37 20.90 -6.07
CA TRP A 601 -13.53 20.67 -6.94
C TRP A 601 -13.12 20.31 -8.37
N VAL A 602 -12.06 20.93 -8.89
CA VAL A 602 -11.45 20.51 -10.16
C VAL A 602 -10.96 19.07 -10.07
N ALA A 603 -10.35 18.65 -8.96
CA ALA A 603 -9.95 17.27 -8.71
C ALA A 603 -11.15 16.30 -8.79
N CYS A 604 -12.27 16.64 -8.12
CA CYS A 604 -13.50 15.87 -8.23
C CYS A 604 -13.99 15.74 -9.69
N GLY A 605 -13.91 16.84 -10.45
CA GLY A 605 -14.22 16.83 -11.89
C GLY A 605 -13.31 15.89 -12.69
N MET A 606 -12.01 15.90 -12.42
CA MET A 606 -11.03 15.03 -13.07
C MET A 606 -11.24 13.55 -12.71
N PHE A 607 -11.54 13.24 -11.45
CA PHE A 607 -11.90 11.87 -11.05
C PHE A 607 -13.17 11.39 -11.73
N LEU A 608 -14.20 12.25 -11.83
CA LEU A 608 -15.42 11.94 -12.58
C LEU A 608 -15.15 11.75 -14.07
N TRP A 609 -14.24 12.54 -14.65
CA TRP A 609 -13.85 12.41 -16.05
C TRP A 609 -13.11 11.10 -16.32
N ALA A 610 -12.16 10.72 -15.46
CA ALA A 610 -11.48 9.42 -15.55
C ALA A 610 -12.47 8.25 -15.43
N TRP A 611 -13.49 8.40 -14.58
CA TRP A 611 -14.47 7.35 -14.32
C TRP A 611 -15.54 7.23 -15.43
N ARG A 612 -16.20 8.34 -15.79
CA ARG A 612 -17.39 8.37 -16.67
C ARG A 612 -17.23 9.21 -17.94
N GLY A 613 -16.10 9.87 -18.14
CA GLY A 613 -15.84 10.65 -19.35
C GLY A 613 -15.70 9.77 -20.60
N PRO A 614 -15.59 10.39 -21.79
CA PRO A 614 -15.33 9.67 -23.04
C PRO A 614 -14.01 8.89 -22.93
N GLY A 615 -14.06 7.57 -23.15
CA GLY A 615 -12.90 6.68 -22.97
C GLY A 615 -12.55 6.40 -21.49
N GLY A 616 -13.38 6.83 -20.54
CA GLY A 616 -13.23 6.54 -19.12
C GLY A 616 -13.54 5.09 -18.75
N TRP A 617 -13.25 4.71 -17.51
CA TRP A 617 -13.28 3.32 -17.03
C TRP A 617 -14.62 2.61 -17.25
N VAL A 618 -15.74 3.30 -17.02
CA VAL A 618 -17.09 2.72 -17.23
C VAL A 618 -17.31 2.35 -18.70
N SER A 619 -16.90 3.23 -19.63
CA SER A 619 -17.04 2.97 -21.08
C SER A 619 -16.17 1.81 -21.57
N ARG A 620 -15.06 1.55 -20.87
CA ARG A 620 -14.14 0.43 -21.12
C ARG A 620 -14.53 -0.86 -20.41
N GLY A 621 -15.65 -0.86 -19.66
CA GLY A 621 -16.07 -2.02 -18.86
C GLY A 621 -15.16 -2.32 -17.67
N VAL A 622 -14.35 -1.35 -17.22
CA VAL A 622 -13.49 -1.48 -16.04
C VAL A 622 -14.30 -1.13 -14.80
N VAL A 623 -14.47 -2.11 -13.92
CA VAL A 623 -15.23 -1.99 -12.68
C VAL A 623 -14.32 -1.40 -11.59
N VAL A 624 -14.52 -0.09 -11.37
CA VAL A 624 -13.83 0.69 -10.34
C VAL A 624 -14.77 1.01 -9.22
#